data_AF-A0A2Z2NHY9-F1
#
_entry.id   AF-A0A2Z2NHY9-F1
#
_cell.length_a   1.000
_cell.length_b   1.000
_cell.length_c   1.000
_cell.angle_alpha   90.00
_cell.angle_beta   90.00
_cell.angle_gamma   90.00
#
_symmetry.space_group_name_H-M   'P 1'
#
loop_
_entity.id
_entity.type
_entity.pdbx_description
1 polymer ?
#
loop_
_entity_poly.entity_id
_entity_poly.type
_entity_poly.pdbx_seq_one_letter_code
_entity_poly.pdbx_strand_id
1 'polypeptide(L)'
;MTIGVKALNSIAALPVALLCLLTSSCATPDSPGSELFSLPETPEYYRPQTVGSDSLYNPASAFFDYTLDTLQLPANFDTDNFSDNLDQAWEQLMHPKRSIDNEGGFQRFINREIFPIDSEYRRDSFAALPNYGLHLLGGGMAYRRDVEWFTARGYRYPRLAATSLAMVSEVLQEALEVQNTTDSDPVADVYLFRPLGILLFSQDRIAHYIQEKLDPAIWPAISAWDLTSDKFTNTGISYVYRPPGLTIKNARLFVYTGLNNLLGLSHPLPSGNSLSWGVGAAVQEIVRQRNVQADLRPSIGLFLDREKSLLASMVYNDAGTTHLRFNLYPGGLPSIKNFGLFLSFDDDWAVSAGLVYRMPIGLAVGSR
;
A
#
# COMPACT_ATOMS: atom_id res chain seq x y z
N MET A 1 -17.77 -22.47 6.41
CA MET A 1 -18.50 -21.20 6.14
C MET A 1 -18.52 -20.25 7.36
N THR A 2 -17.92 -20.61 8.50
CA THR A 2 -18.04 -19.84 9.76
C THR A 2 -16.75 -19.13 10.19
N ILE A 3 -15.65 -19.26 9.44
CA ILE A 3 -14.32 -18.76 9.82
C ILE A 3 -14.01 -17.41 9.16
N GLY A 4 -14.22 -17.23 7.85
CA GLY A 4 -14.01 -15.93 7.19
C GLY A 4 -14.97 -14.83 7.64
N VAL A 5 -16.21 -15.19 8.02
CA VAL A 5 -17.16 -14.25 8.63
C VAL A 5 -16.65 -13.71 9.97
N LYS A 6 -15.86 -14.49 10.74
CA LYS A 6 -15.29 -13.99 12.01
C LYS A 6 -14.15 -13.00 11.77
N ALA A 7 -13.26 -13.25 10.81
CA ALA A 7 -12.19 -12.31 10.46
C ALA A 7 -12.78 -11.00 9.91
N LEU A 8 -13.75 -11.09 8.98
CA LEU A 8 -14.49 -9.92 8.51
C LEU A 8 -15.24 -9.22 9.64
N ASN A 9 -15.87 -9.94 10.56
CA ASN A 9 -16.55 -9.32 11.69
C ASN A 9 -15.59 -8.66 12.68
N SER A 10 -14.39 -9.20 12.90
CA SER A 10 -13.37 -8.58 13.77
C SER A 10 -12.78 -7.33 13.11
N ILE A 11 -12.41 -7.41 11.83
CA ILE A 11 -11.91 -6.28 11.03
C ILE A 11 -13.02 -5.22 10.85
N ALA A 12 -14.27 -5.63 10.65
CA ALA A 12 -15.43 -4.76 10.48
C ALA A 12 -16.13 -4.34 11.78
N ALA A 13 -15.71 -4.83 12.96
CA ALA A 13 -16.20 -4.35 14.26
C ALA A 13 -15.34 -3.19 14.82
N LEU A 14 -14.06 -3.13 14.46
CA LEU A 14 -13.16 -2.00 14.77
C LEU A 14 -13.52 -0.64 14.11
N PRO A 15 -14.34 -0.51 13.04
CA PRO A 15 -14.59 0.76 12.39
C PRO A 15 -15.98 1.33 12.70
N VAL A 16 -16.68 1.05 13.81
CA VAL A 16 -17.94 1.80 14.07
C VAL A 16 -17.63 3.30 14.29
N ALA A 17 -16.55 3.63 15.00
CA ALA A 17 -16.09 5.00 15.17
C ALA A 17 -15.49 5.60 13.87
N LEU A 18 -14.81 4.78 13.07
CA LEU A 18 -14.21 5.17 11.79
C LEU A 18 -15.27 5.32 10.68
N LEU A 19 -16.30 4.47 10.64
CA LEU A 19 -17.50 4.63 9.81
C LEU A 19 -18.25 5.89 10.21
N CYS A 20 -18.35 6.19 11.51
CA CYS A 20 -18.95 7.47 11.94
C CYS A 20 -18.13 8.66 11.40
N LEU A 21 -16.79 8.60 11.37
CA LEU A 21 -15.97 9.62 10.72
C LEU A 21 -16.18 9.69 9.20
N LEU A 22 -16.36 8.54 8.53
CA LEU A 22 -16.58 8.45 7.08
C LEU A 22 -18.02 8.80 6.64
N THR A 23 -19.01 8.68 7.54
CA THR A 23 -20.43 8.95 7.27
C THR A 23 -20.94 10.27 7.87
N SER A 24 -20.15 10.93 8.71
CA SER A 24 -20.48 12.25 9.27
C SER A 24 -20.38 13.35 8.22
N SER A 25 -21.36 13.36 7.31
CA SER A 25 -21.71 14.50 6.47
C SER A 25 -22.43 15.54 7.33
N CYS A 26 -21.72 16.15 8.28
CA CYS A 26 -22.16 17.38 8.93
C CYS A 26 -21.32 18.53 8.41
N ALA A 27 -21.40 18.77 7.11
CA ALA A 27 -21.06 20.06 6.54
C ALA A 27 -22.20 21.03 6.92
N THR A 28 -22.04 21.75 8.03
CA THR A 28 -22.73 23.04 8.18
C THR A 28 -21.84 24.09 7.51
N PRO A 29 -22.22 24.63 6.35
CA PRO A 29 -21.58 25.84 5.85
C PRO A 29 -22.05 26.97 6.75
N ASP A 30 -21.11 27.63 7.43
CA ASP A 30 -21.19 29.00 7.97
C ASP A 30 -20.31 29.11 9.22
N SER A 31 -19.01 29.23 9.00
CA SER A 31 -18.10 29.78 10.01
C SER A 31 -16.98 30.51 9.28
N PRO A 32 -17.06 31.85 9.14
CA PRO A 32 -16.01 32.64 8.54
C PRO A 32 -14.87 32.76 9.56
N GLY A 33 -13.80 31.97 9.39
CA GLY A 33 -12.66 32.07 10.31
C GLY A 33 -11.54 31.03 10.21
N SER A 34 -11.19 30.54 9.01
CA SER A 34 -10.04 29.63 8.86
C SER A 34 -9.04 30.11 7.80
N GLU A 35 -8.33 31.20 8.11
CA GLU A 35 -7.10 31.60 7.38
C GLU A 35 -5.84 30.84 7.85
N LEU A 36 -5.97 29.83 8.71
CA LEU A 36 -4.83 28.99 9.06
C LEU A 36 -4.73 27.85 8.05
N PHE A 37 -3.82 28.03 7.08
CA PHE A 37 -3.38 27.08 6.05
C PHE A 37 -4.25 27.02 4.78
N SER A 38 -4.12 28.03 3.91
CA SER A 38 -4.50 27.90 2.51
C SER A 38 -3.66 26.79 1.87
N LEU A 39 -4.29 25.68 1.50
CA LEU A 39 -3.65 24.63 0.71
C LEU A 39 -3.31 25.15 -0.69
N PRO A 40 -2.32 24.55 -1.38
CA PRO A 40 -2.07 24.85 -2.79
C PRO A 40 -3.35 24.70 -3.62
N GLU A 41 -3.53 25.58 -4.61
CA GLU A 41 -4.75 25.68 -5.44
C GLU A 41 -5.09 24.38 -6.20
N THR A 42 -4.12 23.46 -6.35
CA THR A 42 -4.29 22.18 -7.05
C THR A 42 -3.75 21.01 -6.23
N PRO A 43 -4.54 19.94 -5.97
CA PRO A 43 -4.06 18.74 -5.30
C PRO A 43 -3.06 17.98 -6.17
N GLU A 44 -1.99 17.48 -5.56
CA GLU A 44 -0.86 16.87 -6.29
C GLU A 44 -0.86 15.34 -6.22
N TYR A 45 -1.43 14.79 -5.13
CA TYR A 45 -1.47 13.35 -4.84
C TYR A 45 -2.85 12.75 -5.12
N TYR A 46 -3.93 13.47 -4.78
CA TYR A 46 -5.30 13.07 -5.10
C TYR A 46 -5.80 13.78 -6.35
N ARG A 47 -6.24 13.00 -7.35
CA ARG A 47 -6.87 13.52 -8.55
C ARG A 47 -8.23 12.87 -8.75
N PRO A 48 -9.32 13.65 -8.88
CA PRO A 48 -10.66 13.13 -9.10
C PRO A 48 -10.83 12.65 -10.55
N GLN A 49 -10.19 11.53 -10.89
CA GLN A 49 -10.31 10.95 -12.23
C GLN A 49 -11.48 9.97 -12.32
N THR A 50 -12.06 9.88 -13.50
CA THR A 50 -13.15 8.93 -13.82
C THR A 50 -12.63 7.65 -14.48
N VAL A 51 -11.31 7.51 -14.64
CA VAL A 51 -10.63 6.37 -15.23
C VAL A 51 -9.42 5.93 -14.39
N GLY A 52 -8.96 4.72 -14.65
CA GLY A 52 -7.83 4.05 -14.02
C GLY A 52 -8.06 3.75 -12.54
N SER A 53 -6.98 3.41 -11.85
CA SER A 53 -6.96 3.16 -10.40
C SER A 53 -7.54 4.33 -9.59
N ASP A 54 -7.33 5.58 -10.03
CA ASP A 54 -7.84 6.77 -9.35
C ASP A 54 -9.37 6.86 -9.35
N SER A 55 -10.06 6.18 -10.28
CA SER A 55 -11.53 6.11 -10.30
C SER A 55 -12.13 5.16 -9.27
N LEU A 56 -11.33 4.22 -8.77
CA LEU A 56 -11.69 3.30 -7.68
C LEU A 56 -11.30 3.88 -6.32
N TYR A 57 -10.37 4.84 -6.32
CA TYR A 57 -9.80 5.39 -5.10
C TYR A 57 -10.84 6.14 -4.25
N ASN A 58 -10.89 5.72 -3.00
CA ASN A 58 -11.43 6.46 -1.87
C ASN A 58 -10.67 6.03 -0.60
N PRO A 59 -10.72 6.78 0.51
CA PRO A 59 -10.00 6.42 1.72
C PRO A 59 -10.33 5.01 2.23
N ALA A 60 -11.57 4.53 2.07
CA ALA A 60 -11.90 3.16 2.47
C ALA A 60 -11.21 2.12 1.57
N SER A 61 -11.11 2.33 0.25
CA SER A 61 -10.32 1.42 -0.61
C SER A 61 -8.83 1.48 -0.26
N ALA A 62 -8.29 2.68 -0.07
CA ALA A 62 -6.89 2.88 0.30
C ALA A 62 -6.53 2.22 1.64
N PHE A 63 -7.44 2.28 2.60
CA PHE A 63 -7.31 1.59 3.88
C PHE A 63 -7.16 0.09 3.70
N PHE A 64 -7.99 -0.54 2.86
CA PHE A 64 -7.87 -1.97 2.58
C PHE A 64 -6.62 -2.30 1.76
N ASP A 65 -6.30 -1.50 0.74
CA ASP A 65 -5.12 -1.71 -0.09
C ASP A 65 -3.83 -1.67 0.73
N TYR A 66 -3.76 -0.77 1.73
CA TYR A 66 -2.65 -0.72 2.67
C TYR A 66 -2.70 -1.90 3.65
N THR A 67 -3.82 -2.05 4.39
CA THR A 67 -3.93 -3.06 5.45
C THR A 67 -3.67 -4.48 4.93
N LEU A 68 -4.09 -4.80 3.72
CA LEU A 68 -4.00 -6.14 3.13
C LEU A 68 -2.75 -6.34 2.26
N ASP A 69 -1.81 -5.37 2.22
CA ASP A 69 -0.66 -5.38 1.31
C ASP A 69 0.18 -6.65 1.47
N THR A 70 0.38 -7.11 2.70
CA THR A 70 1.22 -8.27 3.01
C THR A 70 0.58 -9.61 2.64
N LEU A 71 -0.73 -9.66 2.45
CA LEU A 71 -1.41 -10.87 1.97
C LEU A 71 -1.01 -11.27 0.54
N GLN A 72 -0.18 -10.46 -0.14
CA GLN A 72 0.55 -10.85 -1.33
C GLN A 72 1.51 -12.03 -1.12
N LEU A 73 1.96 -12.28 0.12
CA LEU A 73 2.82 -13.43 0.48
C LEU A 73 2.01 -14.44 1.31
N PRO A 74 1.12 -15.24 0.68
CA PRO A 74 0.22 -16.15 1.40
C PRO A 74 0.95 -17.29 2.14
N ALA A 75 2.24 -17.50 1.88
CA ALA A 75 3.09 -18.43 2.63
C ALA A 75 3.49 -17.87 4.01
N ASN A 76 3.55 -16.53 4.15
CA ASN A 76 3.95 -15.85 5.37
C ASN A 76 2.76 -15.22 6.09
N PHE A 77 1.77 -14.71 5.37
CA PHE A 77 0.72 -13.87 5.96
C PHE A 77 -0.66 -14.34 5.51
N ASP A 78 -1.56 -14.49 6.47
CA ASP A 78 -2.96 -14.78 6.24
C ASP A 78 -3.83 -14.07 7.29
N THR A 79 -5.14 -14.28 7.20
CA THR A 79 -6.11 -13.71 8.16
C THR A 79 -6.49 -14.70 9.26
N ASP A 80 -5.84 -15.85 9.34
CA ASP A 80 -6.13 -16.85 10.35
C ASP A 80 -5.59 -16.36 11.71
N ASN A 81 -6.36 -16.62 12.77
CA ASN A 81 -6.05 -16.16 14.13
C ASN A 81 -5.83 -14.63 14.26
N PHE A 82 -6.39 -13.82 13.36
CA PHE A 82 -6.21 -12.36 13.35
C PHE A 82 -6.45 -11.68 14.71
N SER A 83 -7.41 -12.18 15.50
CA SER A 83 -7.66 -11.64 16.86
C SER A 83 -6.47 -11.86 17.79
N ASP A 84 -5.91 -13.06 17.79
CA ASP A 84 -4.77 -13.41 18.65
C ASP A 84 -3.52 -12.66 18.18
N ASN A 85 -3.35 -12.52 16.86
CA ASN A 85 -2.27 -11.73 16.29
C ASN A 85 -2.41 -10.23 16.63
N LEU A 86 -3.63 -9.68 16.62
CA LEU A 86 -3.89 -8.30 17.02
C LEU A 86 -3.56 -8.09 18.51
N ASP A 87 -3.93 -9.04 19.37
CA ASP A 87 -3.58 -9.00 20.79
C ASP A 87 -2.05 -9.04 20.98
N GLN A 88 -1.34 -9.85 20.19
CA GLN A 88 0.12 -9.92 20.21
C GLN A 88 0.78 -8.61 19.75
N ALA A 89 0.37 -8.06 18.61
CA ALA A 89 0.87 -6.78 18.11
C ALA A 89 0.60 -5.67 19.12
N TRP A 90 -0.58 -5.66 19.72
CA TRP A 90 -0.94 -4.71 20.77
C TRP A 90 -0.08 -4.85 22.03
N GLU A 91 0.20 -6.06 22.50
CA GLU A 91 1.09 -6.30 23.65
C GLU A 91 2.51 -5.81 23.37
N GLN A 92 3.03 -6.04 22.15
CA GLN A 92 4.34 -5.53 21.73
C GLN A 92 4.38 -4.00 21.69
N LEU A 93 3.32 -3.35 21.17
CA LEU A 93 3.19 -1.89 21.15
C LEU A 93 3.07 -1.29 22.56
N MET A 94 2.29 -1.92 23.44
CA MET A 94 2.11 -1.46 24.84
C MET A 94 3.38 -1.60 25.68
N HIS A 95 4.31 -2.49 25.30
CA HIS A 95 5.55 -2.75 26.02
C HIS A 95 6.79 -2.59 25.12
N PRO A 96 7.01 -1.42 24.50
CA PRO A 96 7.98 -1.26 23.42
C PRO A 96 9.41 -1.52 23.88
N LYS A 97 9.74 -1.18 25.15
CA LYS A 97 11.04 -1.51 25.74
C LYS A 97 11.27 -3.03 25.79
N ARG A 98 10.27 -3.81 26.19
CA ARG A 98 10.38 -5.27 26.28
C ARG A 98 10.56 -5.87 24.89
N SER A 99 9.77 -5.42 23.92
CA SER A 99 9.88 -5.83 22.52
C SER A 99 11.26 -5.56 21.93
N ILE A 100 11.81 -4.37 22.17
CA ILE A 100 13.17 -4.00 21.76
C ILE A 100 14.22 -4.86 22.48
N ASP A 101 14.06 -5.08 23.79
CA ASP A 101 15.01 -5.89 24.58
C ASP A 101 15.02 -7.36 24.13
N ASN A 102 13.86 -7.92 23.75
CA ASN A 102 13.74 -9.29 23.21
C ASN A 102 14.56 -9.47 21.92
N GLU A 103 14.71 -8.39 21.14
CA GLU A 103 15.44 -8.37 19.87
C GLU A 103 16.92 -7.99 20.02
N GLY A 104 17.47 -8.00 21.24
CA GLY A 104 18.87 -7.68 21.50
C GLY A 104 19.13 -6.23 21.91
N GLY A 105 18.08 -5.50 22.29
CA GLY A 105 18.17 -4.19 22.95
C GLY A 105 18.22 -3.00 21.99
N PHE A 106 18.20 -1.81 22.58
CA PHE A 106 18.02 -0.55 21.85
C PHE A 106 19.06 -0.30 20.76
N GLN A 107 20.33 -0.66 20.98
CA GLN A 107 21.36 -0.48 19.96
C GLN A 107 21.10 -1.33 18.72
N ARG A 108 20.69 -2.59 18.89
CA ARG A 108 20.34 -3.47 17.77
C ARG A 108 19.09 -2.98 17.05
N PHE A 109 18.08 -2.52 17.79
CA PHE A 109 16.90 -1.87 17.22
C PHE A 109 17.26 -0.68 16.32
N ILE A 110 18.08 0.27 16.81
CA ILE A 110 18.52 1.42 16.00
C ILE A 110 19.28 0.96 14.76
N ASN A 111 20.20 0.00 14.91
CA ASN A 111 21.04 -0.45 13.81
C ASN A 111 20.31 -1.29 12.75
N ARG A 112 19.24 -1.99 13.14
CA ARG A 112 18.44 -2.83 12.26
C ARG A 112 17.34 -2.03 11.57
N GLU A 113 16.58 -1.27 12.35
CA GLU A 113 15.36 -0.60 11.88
C GLU A 113 15.63 0.78 11.28
N ILE A 114 16.55 1.56 11.85
CA ILE A 114 16.71 2.99 11.51
C ILE A 114 17.97 3.24 10.68
N PHE A 115 19.13 2.82 11.18
CA PHE A 115 20.42 3.08 10.57
C PHE A 115 21.09 1.75 10.27
N PRO A 116 20.97 1.22 9.04
CA PRO A 116 21.43 -0.12 8.65
C PRO A 116 22.97 -0.28 8.64
N ILE A 117 23.61 -0.02 9.78
CA ILE A 117 25.07 0.10 9.98
C ILE A 117 25.59 -1.07 10.84
N ASP A 118 24.76 -2.07 11.13
CA ASP A 118 25.20 -3.24 11.89
C ASP A 118 26.23 -4.06 11.10
N SER A 119 27.51 -4.01 11.51
CA SER A 119 28.57 -4.77 10.86
C SER A 119 28.54 -6.26 11.19
N GLU A 120 27.94 -6.63 12.32
CA GLU A 120 27.80 -8.01 12.80
C GLU A 120 26.60 -8.69 12.14
N TYR A 121 25.52 -7.92 11.93
CA TYR A 121 24.26 -8.37 11.34
C TYR A 121 23.91 -7.63 10.04
N ARG A 122 24.89 -7.44 9.14
CA ARG A 122 24.72 -6.67 7.89
C ARG A 122 23.53 -7.04 7.02
N ARG A 123 23.04 -8.29 7.14
CA ARG A 123 21.89 -8.78 6.38
C ARG A 123 20.56 -8.46 7.06
N ASP A 124 20.56 -8.27 8.37
CA ASP A 124 19.40 -7.81 9.14
C ASP A 124 19.08 -6.35 8.80
N SER A 125 20.12 -5.59 8.47
CA SER A 125 20.07 -4.19 8.06
C SER A 125 19.20 -3.91 6.82
N PHE A 126 18.82 -4.92 6.03
CA PHE A 126 17.89 -4.72 4.91
C PHE A 126 16.43 -4.57 5.37
N ALA A 127 16.10 -4.89 6.63
CA ALA A 127 14.79 -4.64 7.22
C ALA A 127 14.42 -3.13 7.22
N ALA A 128 15.42 -2.24 7.28
CA ALA A 128 15.19 -0.81 7.14
C ALA A 128 14.60 -0.41 5.76
N LEU A 129 14.80 -1.20 4.70
CA LEU A 129 14.34 -0.81 3.36
C LEU A 129 12.81 -0.71 3.26
N PRO A 130 12.03 -1.72 3.68
CA PRO A 130 10.58 -1.58 3.87
C PRO A 130 10.20 -0.36 4.71
N ASN A 131 10.86 -0.13 5.85
CA ASN A 131 10.54 0.97 6.75
C ASN A 131 10.65 2.35 6.08
N TYR A 132 11.74 2.59 5.34
CA TYR A 132 11.94 3.85 4.60
C TYR A 132 11.07 3.93 3.34
N GLY A 133 10.97 2.85 2.58
CA GLY A 133 10.29 2.84 1.28
C GLY A 133 8.77 2.80 1.40
N LEU A 134 8.27 1.86 2.19
CA LEU A 134 6.84 1.56 2.35
C LEU A 134 6.22 2.39 3.46
N HIS A 135 6.67 2.29 4.70
CA HIS A 135 6.01 2.93 5.85
C HIS A 135 6.22 4.46 5.85
N LEU A 136 7.45 4.92 5.63
CA LEU A 136 7.78 6.35 5.63
C LEU A 136 7.34 7.07 4.35
N LEU A 137 7.94 6.71 3.21
CA LEU A 137 7.66 7.37 1.94
C LEU A 137 6.28 6.98 1.40
N GLY A 138 6.04 5.68 1.19
CA GLY A 138 4.77 5.16 0.70
C GLY A 138 3.57 5.56 1.57
N GLY A 139 3.67 5.32 2.87
CA GLY A 139 2.65 5.65 3.86
C GLY A 139 2.42 7.15 4.00
N GLY A 140 3.47 7.97 3.86
CA GLY A 140 3.36 9.42 3.79
C GLY A 140 2.63 9.91 2.53
N MET A 141 2.91 9.32 1.37
CA MET A 141 2.19 9.63 0.12
C MET A 141 0.71 9.24 0.21
N ALA A 142 0.41 8.06 0.76
CA ALA A 142 -0.96 7.60 0.97
C ALA A 142 -1.72 8.55 1.91
N TYR A 143 -1.10 8.92 3.05
CA TYR A 143 -1.64 9.93 3.96
C TYR A 143 -1.93 11.26 3.24
N ARG A 144 -0.97 11.78 2.45
CA ARG A 144 -1.17 13.05 1.72
C ARG A 144 -2.36 12.97 0.77
N ARG A 145 -2.47 11.86 0.05
CA ARG A 145 -3.58 11.59 -0.86
C ARG A 145 -4.93 11.60 -0.13
N ASP A 146 -5.00 10.98 1.05
CA ASP A 146 -6.22 10.99 1.88
C ASP A 146 -6.56 12.39 2.39
N VAL A 147 -5.57 13.17 2.83
CA VAL A 147 -5.77 14.57 3.24
C VAL A 147 -6.39 15.38 2.11
N GLU A 148 -5.84 15.26 0.89
CA GLU A 148 -6.35 15.96 -0.29
C GLU A 148 -7.76 15.49 -0.67
N TRP A 149 -8.05 14.19 -0.54
CA TRP A 149 -9.40 13.64 -0.77
C TRP A 149 -10.44 14.18 0.21
N PHE A 150 -10.12 14.21 1.51
CA PHE A 150 -11.00 14.72 2.57
C PHE A 150 -11.20 16.23 2.43
N THR A 151 -10.13 16.97 2.10
CA THR A 151 -10.19 18.41 1.85
C THR A 151 -11.10 18.72 0.66
N ALA A 152 -10.92 18.01 -0.47
CA ALA A 152 -11.75 18.20 -1.65
C ALA A 152 -13.26 17.92 -1.43
N ARG A 153 -13.60 17.25 -0.32
CA ARG A 153 -14.98 16.96 0.11
C ARG A 153 -15.47 17.80 1.28
N GLY A 154 -14.71 18.81 1.69
CA GLY A 154 -15.12 19.76 2.73
C GLY A 154 -15.17 19.18 4.14
N TYR A 155 -14.38 18.14 4.42
CA TYR A 155 -14.25 17.63 5.80
C TYR A 155 -13.66 18.71 6.70
N ARG A 156 -14.20 18.86 7.91
CA ARG A 156 -13.75 19.88 8.88
C ARG A 156 -12.31 19.67 9.36
N TYR A 157 -11.89 18.41 9.50
CA TYR A 157 -10.56 18.04 10.01
C TYR A 157 -9.90 16.98 9.11
N PRO A 158 -9.52 17.33 7.86
CA PRO A 158 -9.08 16.36 6.86
C PRO A 158 -7.78 15.64 7.27
N ARG A 159 -6.85 16.36 7.91
CA ARG A 159 -5.61 15.78 8.45
C ARG A 159 -5.87 14.77 9.56
N LEU A 160 -6.75 15.10 10.51
CA LEU A 160 -7.09 14.19 11.61
C LEU A 160 -7.74 12.90 11.08
N ALA A 161 -8.66 13.01 10.12
CA ALA A 161 -9.29 11.85 9.50
C ALA A 161 -8.27 10.96 8.78
N ALA A 162 -7.40 11.56 7.95
CA ALA A 162 -6.33 10.83 7.24
C ALA A 162 -5.31 10.19 8.20
N THR A 163 -4.87 10.92 9.24
CA THR A 163 -3.97 10.38 10.27
C THR A 163 -4.61 9.21 10.99
N SER A 164 -5.88 9.32 11.38
CA SER A 164 -6.58 8.24 12.09
C SER A 164 -6.66 6.99 11.21
N LEU A 165 -7.00 7.16 9.93
CA LEU A 165 -7.09 6.06 8.98
C LEU A 165 -5.74 5.37 8.78
N ALA A 166 -4.67 6.16 8.57
CA ALA A 166 -3.32 5.65 8.37
C ALA A 166 -2.76 4.92 9.60
N MET A 167 -3.01 5.41 10.81
CA MET A 167 -2.56 4.75 12.04
C MET A 167 -3.34 3.46 12.31
N VAL A 168 -4.64 3.43 12.03
CA VAL A 168 -5.44 2.22 12.19
C VAL A 168 -5.04 1.17 11.16
N SER A 169 -4.83 1.55 9.89
CA SER A 169 -4.35 0.60 8.88
C SER A 169 -2.98 0.03 9.24
N GLU A 170 -2.08 0.85 9.80
CA GLU A 170 -0.77 0.38 10.28
C GLU A 170 -0.92 -0.72 11.31
N VAL A 171 -1.64 -0.46 12.42
CA VAL A 171 -1.80 -1.45 13.50
C VAL A 171 -2.46 -2.75 13.03
N LEU A 172 -3.42 -2.65 12.10
CA LEU A 172 -4.08 -3.84 11.55
C LEU A 172 -3.17 -4.61 10.59
N GLN A 173 -2.31 -3.92 9.84
CA GLN A 173 -1.29 -4.56 9.02
C GLN A 173 -0.26 -5.27 9.90
N GLU A 174 0.24 -4.64 10.98
CA GLU A 174 1.13 -5.28 11.95
C GLU A 174 0.52 -6.56 12.53
N ALA A 175 -0.79 -6.57 12.79
CA ALA A 175 -1.50 -7.77 13.23
C ALA A 175 -1.55 -8.88 12.16
N LEU A 176 -1.48 -8.57 10.87
CA LEU A 176 -1.31 -9.60 9.84
C LEU A 176 0.12 -10.10 9.76
N GLU A 177 1.09 -9.28 10.15
CA GLU A 177 2.51 -9.55 10.01
C GLU A 177 3.17 -10.24 11.21
N VAL A 178 2.61 -10.05 12.42
CA VAL A 178 3.27 -10.32 13.71
C VAL A 178 3.86 -11.73 13.88
N GLN A 179 3.28 -12.76 13.26
CA GLN A 179 3.81 -14.13 13.35
C GLN A 179 5.14 -14.27 12.60
N ASN A 180 5.33 -13.45 11.57
CA ASN A 180 6.46 -13.48 10.66
C ASN A 180 7.32 -12.19 10.70
N THR A 181 7.08 -11.30 11.66
CA THR A 181 7.92 -10.11 11.95
C THR A 181 8.44 -10.07 13.40
N THR A 182 9.52 -9.32 13.62
CA THR A 182 10.27 -9.34 14.89
C THR A 182 9.49 -8.63 15.99
N ASP A 183 9.79 -8.89 17.26
CA ASP A 183 9.00 -8.29 18.34
C ASP A 183 9.00 -6.75 18.32
N SER A 184 10.10 -6.16 17.83
CA SER A 184 10.25 -4.72 17.73
C SER A 184 9.82 -4.12 16.38
N ASP A 185 9.38 -4.92 15.42
CA ASP A 185 8.93 -4.47 14.10
C ASP A 185 7.72 -3.52 14.22
N PRO A 186 6.63 -3.90 14.93
CA PRO A 186 5.48 -3.00 15.08
C PRO A 186 5.84 -1.70 15.80
N VAL A 187 6.84 -1.75 16.69
CA VAL A 187 7.34 -0.57 17.41
C VAL A 187 8.02 0.40 16.45
N ALA A 188 8.83 -0.09 15.50
CA ALA A 188 9.45 0.74 14.48
C ALA A 188 8.38 1.38 13.59
N ASP A 189 7.44 0.59 13.11
CA ASP A 189 6.50 1.06 12.10
C ASP A 189 5.45 2.01 12.67
N VAL A 190 4.78 1.62 13.76
CA VAL A 190 3.71 2.39 14.39
C VAL A 190 4.22 3.63 15.13
N TYR A 191 5.36 3.56 15.83
CA TYR A 191 5.84 4.70 16.64
C TYR A 191 6.89 5.58 15.95
N LEU A 192 7.52 5.12 14.87
CA LEU A 192 8.54 5.89 14.19
C LEU A 192 8.20 6.16 12.72
N PHE A 193 8.20 5.14 11.86
CA PHE A 193 8.18 5.36 10.42
C PHE A 193 6.85 5.93 9.92
N ARG A 194 5.72 5.39 10.39
CA ARG A 194 4.40 5.93 10.04
C ARG A 194 4.20 7.37 10.53
N PRO A 195 4.44 7.72 11.81
CA PRO A 195 4.36 9.12 12.27
C PRO A 195 5.30 10.07 11.54
N LEU A 196 6.53 9.65 11.25
CA LEU A 196 7.48 10.46 10.48
C LEU A 196 6.98 10.68 9.04
N GLY A 197 6.39 9.67 8.40
CA GLY A 197 5.82 9.78 7.06
C GLY A 197 4.67 10.79 7.05
N ILE A 198 3.77 10.69 8.02
CA ILE A 198 2.67 11.65 8.24
C ILE A 198 3.23 13.06 8.45
N LEU A 199 4.27 13.22 9.28
CA LEU A 199 4.88 14.52 9.57
C LEU A 199 5.51 15.14 8.32
N LEU A 200 6.31 14.37 7.58
CA LEU A 200 6.98 14.82 6.37
C LEU A 200 5.97 15.29 5.32
N PHE A 201 4.94 14.49 5.06
CA PHE A 201 3.95 14.78 4.02
C PHE A 201 2.84 15.73 4.48
N SER A 202 2.80 16.08 5.77
CA SER A 202 2.01 17.22 6.26
C SER A 202 2.62 18.56 5.86
N GLN A 203 3.90 18.60 5.47
CA GLN A 203 4.60 19.80 5.01
C GLN A 203 4.45 19.95 3.49
N ASP A 204 3.72 20.98 3.05
CA ASP A 204 3.47 21.21 1.61
C ASP A 204 4.76 21.33 0.81
N ARG A 205 5.81 21.95 1.37
CA ARG A 205 7.11 22.09 0.69
C ARG A 205 7.78 20.74 0.41
N ILE A 206 7.69 19.80 1.34
CA ILE A 206 8.29 18.46 1.20
C ILE A 206 7.48 17.64 0.20
N ALA A 207 6.16 17.62 0.35
CA ALA A 207 5.25 16.94 -0.56
C ALA A 207 5.43 17.45 -2.01
N HIS A 208 5.45 18.77 -2.21
CA HIS A 208 5.69 19.39 -3.51
C HIS A 208 7.06 19.03 -4.08
N TYR A 209 8.12 19.10 -3.27
CA TYR A 209 9.46 18.71 -3.71
C TYR A 209 9.52 17.25 -4.16
N ILE A 210 8.89 16.34 -3.41
CA ILE A 210 8.81 14.93 -3.78
C ILE A 210 8.04 14.75 -5.10
N GLN A 211 6.91 15.44 -5.27
CA GLN A 211 6.16 15.43 -6.52
C GLN A 211 6.98 15.93 -7.71
N GLU A 212 7.64 17.06 -7.56
CA GLU A 212 8.45 17.66 -8.61
C GLU A 212 9.66 16.80 -8.99
N LYS A 213 10.35 16.21 -8.00
CA LYS A 213 11.60 15.48 -8.24
C LYS A 213 11.40 14.02 -8.61
N LEU A 214 10.41 13.35 -8.02
CA LEU A 214 10.22 11.90 -8.20
C LEU A 214 9.00 11.56 -9.04
N ASP A 215 8.07 12.50 -9.25
CA ASP A 215 6.83 12.31 -10.00
C ASP A 215 6.07 11.04 -9.59
N PRO A 216 5.81 10.84 -8.28
CA PRO A 216 5.37 9.55 -7.77
C PRO A 216 3.91 9.25 -8.12
N ALA A 217 3.58 7.97 -8.09
CA ALA A 217 2.22 7.45 -8.19
C ALA A 217 2.02 6.27 -7.21
N ILE A 218 0.78 6.08 -6.78
CA ILE A 218 0.37 4.91 -5.99
C ILE A 218 -0.52 4.05 -6.87
N TRP A 219 -0.09 2.82 -7.14
CA TRP A 219 -0.79 1.83 -7.96
C TRP A 219 -1.18 0.65 -7.08
N PRO A 220 -2.39 0.66 -6.49
CA PRO A 220 -2.94 -0.50 -5.81
C PRO A 220 -3.33 -1.57 -6.83
N ALA A 221 -3.31 -2.84 -6.43
CA ALA A 221 -3.97 -3.93 -7.13
C ALA A 221 -5.50 -3.86 -6.91
N ILE A 222 -6.26 -4.73 -7.57
CA ILE A 222 -7.70 -4.84 -7.37
C ILE A 222 -7.95 -5.86 -6.26
N SER A 223 -7.78 -5.42 -5.01
CA SER A 223 -8.01 -6.24 -3.82
C SER A 223 -9.43 -6.83 -3.83
N ALA A 224 -9.55 -8.14 -3.67
CA ALA A 224 -10.84 -8.83 -3.76
C ALA A 224 -10.98 -9.94 -2.72
N TRP A 225 -12.21 -10.18 -2.29
CA TRP A 225 -12.55 -11.34 -1.47
C TRP A 225 -12.91 -12.53 -2.37
N ASP A 226 -12.17 -13.62 -2.25
CA ASP A 226 -12.41 -14.86 -2.99
C ASP A 226 -13.44 -15.72 -2.28
N LEU A 227 -14.59 -15.91 -2.95
CA LEU A 227 -15.73 -16.63 -2.42
C LEU A 227 -15.51 -18.15 -2.34
N THR A 228 -14.50 -18.70 -3.03
CA THR A 228 -14.23 -20.16 -3.02
C THR A 228 -13.23 -20.55 -1.92
N SER A 229 -12.27 -19.67 -1.64
CA SER A 229 -11.23 -19.88 -0.64
C SER A 229 -11.53 -19.20 0.71
N ASP A 230 -12.47 -18.26 0.77
CA ASP A 230 -12.79 -17.47 1.97
C ASP A 230 -11.59 -16.62 2.42
N LYS A 231 -10.81 -16.11 1.46
CA LYS A 231 -9.57 -15.34 1.66
C LYS A 231 -9.56 -14.09 0.79
N PHE A 232 -8.75 -13.09 1.17
CA PHE A 232 -8.42 -12.00 0.26
C PHE A 232 -7.42 -12.47 -0.80
N THR A 233 -7.58 -11.99 -2.02
CA THR A 233 -6.72 -12.27 -3.16
C THR A 233 -6.48 -11.00 -3.98
N ASN A 234 -5.48 -11.05 -4.86
CA ASN A 234 -5.07 -9.94 -5.72
C ASN A 234 -4.84 -8.63 -4.94
N THR A 235 -4.34 -8.76 -3.71
CA THR A 235 -3.99 -7.62 -2.87
C THR A 235 -2.67 -7.02 -3.31
N GLY A 236 -2.35 -5.85 -2.77
CA GLY A 236 -1.06 -5.22 -2.91
C GLY A 236 -1.13 -3.76 -3.29
N ILE A 237 -0.13 -3.02 -2.82
CA ILE A 237 0.11 -1.64 -3.19
C ILE A 237 1.52 -1.51 -3.76
N SER A 238 1.69 -0.64 -4.74
CA SER A 238 3.02 -0.35 -5.28
C SER A 238 3.21 1.13 -5.50
N TYR A 239 4.41 1.57 -5.21
CA TYR A 239 4.83 2.96 -5.32
C TYR A 239 5.74 3.09 -6.54
N VAL A 240 5.34 4.00 -7.42
CA VAL A 240 6.02 4.23 -8.69
C VAL A 240 6.68 5.58 -8.67
N TYR A 241 7.90 5.66 -9.19
CA TYR A 241 8.66 6.88 -9.33
C TYR A 241 9.15 7.03 -10.78
N ARG A 242 9.01 8.24 -11.33
CA ARG A 242 9.44 8.60 -12.69
C ARG A 242 10.16 9.95 -12.72
N PRO A 243 11.36 10.05 -12.11
CA PRO A 243 12.04 11.33 -11.92
C PRO A 243 12.18 12.10 -13.25
N PRO A 244 11.60 13.31 -13.38
CA PRO A 244 11.61 14.04 -14.65
C PRO A 244 13.03 14.36 -15.14
N GLY A 245 13.98 14.55 -14.21
CA GLY A 245 15.39 14.80 -14.51
C GLY A 245 16.17 13.59 -15.05
N LEU A 246 15.62 12.38 -14.98
CA LEU A 246 16.25 11.15 -15.46
C LEU A 246 15.57 10.65 -16.74
N THR A 247 15.71 11.44 -17.81
CA THR A 247 15.12 11.16 -19.12
C THR A 247 16.19 10.68 -20.12
N ILE A 248 15.92 9.58 -20.81
CA ILE A 248 16.75 9.01 -21.88
C ILE A 248 15.97 9.11 -23.19
N LYS A 249 16.39 10.01 -24.08
CA LYS A 249 15.66 10.41 -25.29
C LYS A 249 14.26 10.92 -24.92
N ASN A 250 13.21 10.13 -25.20
CA ASN A 250 11.82 10.47 -24.89
C ASN A 250 11.24 9.59 -23.77
N ALA A 251 12.04 8.73 -23.14
CA ALA A 251 11.59 7.85 -22.06
C ALA A 251 12.16 8.30 -20.71
N ARG A 252 11.38 8.18 -19.63
CA ARG A 252 11.84 8.46 -18.27
C ARG A 252 12.27 7.18 -17.59
N LEU A 253 13.22 7.27 -16.65
CA LEU A 253 13.46 6.20 -15.69
C LEU A 253 12.13 5.81 -15.03
N PHE A 254 11.87 4.52 -14.91
CA PHE A 254 10.72 3.96 -14.21
C PHE A 254 11.22 3.08 -13.08
N VAL A 255 10.81 3.42 -11.86
CA VAL A 255 11.07 2.63 -10.66
C VAL A 255 9.73 2.21 -10.09
N TYR A 256 9.53 0.91 -9.93
CA TYR A 256 8.36 0.31 -9.31
C TYR A 256 8.83 -0.36 -8.02
N THR A 257 8.21 -0.03 -6.89
CA THR A 257 8.63 -0.51 -5.57
C THR A 257 7.44 -1.01 -4.76
N GLY A 258 7.71 -1.94 -3.84
CA GLY A 258 6.72 -2.73 -3.10
C GLY A 258 7.34 -4.08 -2.76
N LEU A 259 6.52 -5.13 -2.68
CA LEU A 259 7.00 -6.51 -2.69
C LEU A 259 7.57 -6.93 -4.06
N ASN A 260 7.31 -6.15 -5.10
CA ASN A 260 8.03 -6.22 -6.36
C ASN A 260 8.85 -4.95 -6.55
N ASN A 261 10.10 -5.14 -6.95
CA ASN A 261 11.03 -4.05 -7.21
C ASN A 261 11.52 -4.17 -8.65
N LEU A 262 11.02 -3.29 -9.52
CA LEU A 262 11.32 -3.27 -10.96
C LEU A 262 11.99 -1.96 -11.35
N LEU A 263 12.98 -2.08 -12.24
CA LEU A 263 13.64 -0.95 -12.88
C LEU A 263 13.40 -1.02 -14.38
N GLY A 264 13.08 0.11 -15.01
CA GLY A 264 12.93 0.17 -16.46
C GLY A 264 12.64 1.57 -16.97
N LEU A 265 11.74 1.65 -17.95
CA LEU A 265 11.47 2.89 -18.69
C LEU A 265 9.97 3.15 -18.83
N SER A 266 9.59 4.42 -18.72
CA SER A 266 8.25 4.94 -18.98
C SER A 266 8.25 5.79 -20.25
N HIS A 267 7.44 5.40 -21.23
CA HIS A 267 7.33 6.03 -22.54
C HIS A 267 6.02 6.84 -22.60
N PRO A 268 6.07 8.18 -22.64
CA PRO A 268 4.88 8.99 -22.83
C PRO A 268 4.28 8.73 -24.22
N LEU A 269 2.97 8.67 -24.29
CA LEU A 269 2.19 8.48 -25.51
C LEU A 269 1.43 9.78 -25.85
N PRO A 270 1.12 10.04 -27.14
CA PRO A 270 0.46 11.29 -27.56
C PRO A 270 -0.90 11.56 -26.90
N SER A 271 -1.58 10.54 -26.40
CA SER A 271 -2.90 10.62 -25.77
C SER A 271 -2.88 11.07 -24.30
N GLY A 272 -1.73 11.48 -23.75
CA GLY A 272 -1.55 11.71 -22.32
C GLY A 272 -1.39 10.43 -21.50
N ASN A 273 -1.36 9.27 -22.18
CA ASN A 273 -1.03 7.99 -21.57
C ASN A 273 0.49 7.83 -21.43
N SER A 274 0.93 6.87 -20.62
CA SER A 274 2.31 6.39 -20.58
C SER A 274 2.32 4.87 -20.58
N LEU A 275 3.24 4.29 -21.37
CA LEU A 275 3.54 2.87 -21.35
C LEU A 275 4.84 2.66 -20.60
N SER A 276 4.77 2.00 -19.46
CA SER A 276 5.95 1.70 -18.63
C SER A 276 6.23 0.21 -18.63
N TRP A 277 7.49 -0.16 -18.58
CA TRP A 277 7.91 -1.54 -18.37
C TRP A 277 9.13 -1.58 -17.45
N GLY A 278 9.32 -2.70 -16.78
CA GLY A 278 10.46 -2.91 -15.90
C GLY A 278 10.81 -4.38 -15.72
N VAL A 279 12.05 -4.63 -15.34
CA VAL A 279 12.56 -5.94 -14.93
C VAL A 279 13.18 -5.81 -13.55
N GLY A 280 13.12 -6.87 -12.76
CA GLY A 280 13.68 -6.84 -11.41
C GLY A 280 13.38 -8.12 -10.64
N ALA A 281 12.97 -7.97 -9.38
CA ALA A 281 12.72 -9.09 -8.49
C ALA A 281 11.42 -8.91 -7.70
N ALA A 282 10.74 -10.02 -7.43
CA ALA A 282 9.58 -10.10 -6.56
C ALA A 282 9.90 -10.96 -5.34
N VAL A 283 9.43 -10.56 -4.17
CA VAL A 283 9.49 -11.34 -2.92
C VAL A 283 8.54 -12.51 -3.02
N GLN A 284 9.02 -13.72 -2.79
CA GLN A 284 8.21 -14.95 -2.83
C GLN A 284 7.84 -15.40 -1.41
N GLU A 285 8.81 -15.36 -0.52
CA GLU A 285 8.66 -15.77 0.88
C GLU A 285 9.66 -14.98 1.74
N ILE A 286 9.28 -14.65 2.97
CA ILE A 286 10.16 -14.12 4.01
C ILE A 286 10.70 -15.29 4.83
N VAL A 287 12.02 -15.46 4.88
CA VAL A 287 12.66 -16.61 5.55
C VAL A 287 13.50 -16.15 6.72
N ARG A 288 12.89 -16.08 7.91
CA ARG A 288 13.52 -15.61 9.15
C ARG A 288 14.80 -16.35 9.55
N GLN A 289 14.85 -17.66 9.28
CA GLN A 289 15.90 -18.54 9.82
C GLN A 289 17.12 -18.68 8.91
N ARG A 290 17.11 -18.06 7.73
CA ARG A 290 18.24 -18.13 6.79
C ARG A 290 19.07 -16.86 6.87
N ASN A 291 20.32 -16.95 6.42
CA ASN A 291 21.15 -15.78 6.15
C ASN A 291 20.60 -14.89 5.00
N VAL A 292 19.39 -15.11 4.49
CA VAL A 292 18.72 -14.33 3.43
C VAL A 292 17.31 -14.07 3.93
N GLN A 293 16.92 -12.79 4.07
CA GLN A 293 15.63 -12.39 4.65
C GLN A 293 14.44 -12.70 3.74
N ALA A 294 14.64 -12.79 2.43
CA ALA A 294 13.59 -13.06 1.47
C ALA A 294 14.08 -13.90 0.29
N ASP A 295 13.28 -14.88 -0.12
CA ASP A 295 13.48 -15.58 -1.38
C ASP A 295 12.93 -14.71 -2.51
N LEU A 296 13.76 -14.44 -3.51
CA LEU A 296 13.46 -13.52 -4.61
C LEU A 296 13.36 -14.27 -5.94
N ARG A 297 12.40 -13.88 -6.79
CA ARG A 297 12.24 -14.40 -8.14
C ARG A 297 12.38 -13.29 -9.19
N PRO A 298 13.05 -13.53 -10.34
CA PRO A 298 13.09 -12.57 -11.44
C PRO A 298 11.67 -12.21 -11.89
N SER A 299 11.37 -10.92 -11.98
CA SER A 299 10.04 -10.38 -12.26
C SER A 299 10.08 -9.40 -13.42
N ILE A 300 8.98 -9.34 -14.19
CA ILE A 300 8.81 -8.42 -15.34
C ILE A 300 7.43 -7.78 -15.25
N GLY A 301 7.35 -6.47 -15.46
CA GLY A 301 6.09 -5.73 -15.46
C GLY A 301 5.89 -4.90 -16.71
N LEU A 302 4.63 -4.79 -17.15
CA LEU A 302 4.15 -3.89 -18.20
C LEU A 302 2.94 -3.13 -17.67
N PHE A 303 2.94 -1.81 -17.83
CA PHE A 303 1.95 -0.92 -17.22
C PHE A 303 1.51 0.14 -18.21
N LEU A 304 0.20 0.40 -18.28
CA LEU A 304 -0.37 1.50 -19.04
C LEU A 304 -1.08 2.42 -18.05
N ASP A 305 -0.64 3.68 -17.94
CA ASP A 305 -1.31 4.70 -17.12
C ASP A 305 -1.76 5.88 -17.96
N ARG A 306 -2.73 6.64 -17.46
CA ARG A 306 -3.09 7.97 -17.94
C ARG A 306 -2.92 8.94 -16.80
N GLU A 307 -2.03 9.91 -16.98
CA GLU A 307 -1.72 10.89 -15.94
C GLU A 307 -1.55 10.20 -14.58
N LYS A 308 -0.65 9.21 -14.46
CA LYS A 308 -0.38 8.42 -13.24
C LYS A 308 -1.52 7.55 -12.69
N SER A 309 -2.73 7.57 -13.26
CA SER A 309 -3.79 6.62 -12.92
C SER A 309 -3.63 5.35 -13.76
N LEU A 310 -3.43 4.21 -13.11
CA LEU A 310 -3.14 2.95 -13.78
C LEU A 310 -4.38 2.46 -14.54
N LEU A 311 -4.27 2.24 -15.84
CA LEU A 311 -5.35 1.73 -16.70
C LEU A 311 -5.28 0.22 -16.86
N ALA A 312 -4.08 -0.33 -16.99
CA ALA A 312 -3.85 -1.77 -17.06
C ALA A 312 -2.44 -2.11 -16.58
N SER A 313 -2.28 -3.31 -16.01
CA SER A 313 -0.98 -3.87 -15.66
C SER A 313 -0.92 -5.37 -15.97
N MET A 314 0.26 -5.83 -16.34
CA MET A 314 0.64 -7.23 -16.40
C MET A 314 1.95 -7.39 -15.64
N VAL A 315 2.00 -8.33 -14.70
CA VAL A 315 3.23 -8.68 -13.98
C VAL A 315 3.44 -10.18 -14.07
N TYR A 316 4.60 -10.57 -14.60
CA TYR A 316 5.05 -11.95 -14.65
C TYR A 316 6.03 -12.19 -13.51
N ASN A 317 5.89 -13.34 -12.84
CA ASN A 317 6.53 -13.68 -11.59
C ASN A 317 6.31 -12.57 -10.54
N ASP A 318 5.08 -12.43 -10.08
CA ASP A 318 4.67 -11.46 -9.08
C ASP A 318 5.03 -11.94 -7.66
N ALA A 319 4.70 -11.15 -6.64
CA ALA A 319 4.90 -11.49 -5.24
C ALA A 319 4.15 -12.77 -4.84
N GLY A 320 4.70 -13.46 -3.85
CA GLY A 320 4.16 -14.73 -3.35
C GLY A 320 4.20 -15.80 -4.44
N THR A 321 3.12 -16.58 -4.55
CA THR A 321 2.99 -17.69 -5.50
C THR A 321 2.39 -17.26 -6.85
N THR A 322 2.20 -15.96 -7.10
CA THR A 322 1.51 -15.49 -8.31
C THR A 322 2.45 -15.49 -9.51
N HIS A 323 2.28 -16.41 -10.44
CA HIS A 323 3.08 -16.52 -11.66
C HIS A 323 2.77 -15.42 -12.68
N LEU A 324 1.50 -15.05 -12.82
CA LEU A 324 1.09 -14.00 -13.76
C LEU A 324 -0.14 -13.27 -13.22
N ARG A 325 -0.09 -11.94 -13.15
CA ARG A 325 -1.19 -11.07 -12.72
C ARG A 325 -1.54 -10.05 -13.78
N PHE A 326 -2.81 -9.98 -14.16
CA PHE A 326 -3.38 -8.93 -14.99
C PHE A 326 -4.39 -8.13 -14.19
N ASN A 327 -4.27 -6.80 -14.22
CA ASN A 327 -5.31 -5.90 -13.74
C ASN A 327 -5.74 -4.98 -14.89
N LEU A 328 -7.04 -4.76 -15.01
CA LEU A 328 -7.64 -3.82 -15.94
C LEU A 328 -8.60 -2.91 -15.17
N TYR A 329 -8.29 -1.62 -15.15
CA TYR A 329 -9.02 -0.63 -14.37
C TYR A 329 -10.11 0.06 -15.21
N PRO A 330 -11.08 0.74 -14.56
CA PRO A 330 -12.14 1.44 -15.28
C PRO A 330 -11.59 2.41 -16.33
N GLY A 331 -12.14 2.39 -17.54
CA GLY A 331 -11.70 3.22 -18.66
C GLY A 331 -10.41 2.76 -19.35
N GLY A 332 -9.80 1.65 -18.92
CA GLY A 332 -8.65 1.04 -19.61
C GLY A 332 -9.02 0.45 -20.99
N LEU A 333 -10.26 -0.04 -21.13
CA LEU A 333 -10.88 -0.39 -22.40
C LEU A 333 -12.20 0.37 -22.59
N PRO A 334 -12.59 0.76 -23.82
CA PRO A 334 -13.83 1.48 -24.07
C PRO A 334 -15.09 0.81 -23.53
N SER A 335 -15.10 -0.53 -23.50
CA SER A 335 -16.22 -1.36 -23.02
C SER A 335 -16.29 -1.49 -21.50
N ILE A 336 -15.21 -1.19 -20.78
CA ILE A 336 -15.09 -1.40 -19.32
C ILE A 336 -14.94 -0.03 -18.67
N LYS A 337 -16.05 0.69 -18.48
CA LYS A 337 -16.02 2.09 -18.01
C LYS A 337 -16.06 2.26 -16.50
N ASN A 338 -16.67 1.31 -15.79
CA ASN A 338 -16.96 1.46 -14.35
C ASN A 338 -16.50 0.26 -13.50
N PHE A 339 -15.91 -0.75 -14.13
CA PHE A 339 -15.47 -1.97 -13.45
C PHE A 339 -13.95 -2.06 -13.49
N GLY A 340 -13.34 -2.49 -12.40
CA GLY A 340 -12.02 -3.07 -12.41
C GLY A 340 -12.16 -4.59 -12.57
N LEU A 341 -11.27 -5.22 -13.33
CA LEU A 341 -11.19 -6.66 -13.52
C LEU A 341 -9.76 -7.11 -13.25
N PHE A 342 -9.60 -8.31 -12.68
CA PHE A 342 -8.30 -8.95 -12.63
C PHE A 342 -8.39 -10.42 -13.03
N LEU A 343 -7.25 -10.95 -13.46
CA LEU A 343 -7.01 -12.36 -13.73
C LEU A 343 -5.60 -12.69 -13.23
N SER A 344 -5.46 -13.72 -12.43
CA SER A 344 -4.17 -14.22 -11.97
C SER A 344 -4.03 -15.72 -12.16
N PHE A 345 -2.78 -16.14 -12.31
CA PHE A 345 -2.35 -17.54 -12.37
C PHE A 345 -1.27 -17.72 -11.31
N ASP A 346 -1.41 -18.71 -10.44
CA ASP A 346 -0.36 -19.08 -9.50
C ASP A 346 0.68 -20.02 -10.13
N ASP A 347 1.66 -20.46 -9.33
CA ASP A 347 2.73 -21.35 -9.76
C ASP A 347 2.24 -22.76 -10.16
N ASP A 348 1.07 -23.18 -9.69
CA ASP A 348 0.39 -24.42 -10.08
C ASP A 348 -0.59 -24.20 -11.25
N TRP A 349 -0.59 -23.00 -11.85
CA TRP A 349 -1.52 -22.55 -12.89
C TRP A 349 -2.99 -22.53 -12.45
N ALA A 350 -3.26 -22.53 -11.15
CA ALA A 350 -4.59 -22.26 -10.65
C ALA A 350 -4.98 -20.83 -11.02
N VAL A 351 -6.22 -20.68 -11.50
CA VAL A 351 -6.72 -19.42 -12.03
C VAL A 351 -7.59 -18.74 -10.98
N SER A 352 -7.34 -17.45 -10.74
CA SER A 352 -8.25 -16.59 -10.00
C SER A 352 -8.68 -15.41 -10.86
N ALA A 353 -9.96 -15.05 -10.78
CA ALA A 353 -10.50 -13.90 -11.48
C ALA A 353 -11.48 -13.15 -10.58
N GLY A 354 -11.54 -11.85 -10.73
CA GLY A 354 -12.46 -11.04 -9.96
C GLY A 354 -12.74 -9.68 -10.57
N LEU A 355 -13.67 -8.98 -9.93
CA LEU A 355 -14.11 -7.66 -10.35
C LEU A 355 -14.39 -6.76 -9.15
N VAL A 356 -14.31 -5.46 -9.39
CA VAL A 356 -14.72 -4.42 -8.44
C VAL A 356 -15.55 -3.36 -9.15
N TYR A 357 -16.60 -2.87 -8.48
CA TYR A 357 -17.47 -1.80 -8.97
C TYR A 357 -17.72 -0.80 -7.85
N ARG A 358 -16.95 0.30 -7.80
CA ARG A 358 -17.14 1.40 -6.83
C ARG A 358 -17.23 0.94 -5.36
N MET A 359 -16.63 -0.20 -5.05
CA MET A 359 -16.54 -0.77 -3.71
C MET A 359 -15.07 -0.74 -3.27
N PRO A 360 -14.80 -0.63 -1.95
CA PRO A 360 -13.43 -0.72 -1.44
C PRO A 360 -12.74 -2.05 -1.71
N ILE A 361 -13.51 -3.14 -1.79
CA ILE A 361 -13.06 -4.50 -2.04
C ILE A 361 -13.90 -5.11 -3.17
N GLY A 362 -13.25 -5.83 -4.09
CA GLY A 362 -13.89 -6.60 -5.14
C GLY A 362 -14.37 -7.99 -4.70
N LEU A 363 -14.98 -8.71 -5.63
CA LEU A 363 -15.34 -10.12 -5.47
C LEU A 363 -14.55 -10.96 -6.46
N ALA A 364 -14.10 -12.13 -6.01
CA ALA A 364 -13.31 -13.05 -6.81
C ALA A 364 -13.80 -14.49 -6.68
N VAL A 365 -13.36 -15.31 -7.64
CA VAL A 365 -13.44 -16.77 -7.60
C VAL A 365 -12.09 -17.35 -8.06
N GLY A 366 -11.53 -18.26 -7.28
CA GLY A 366 -10.35 -19.04 -7.64
C GLY A 366 -10.64 -20.53 -7.85
N SER A 367 -9.91 -21.17 -8.77
CA SER A 367 -9.76 -22.63 -8.75
C SER A 367 -8.79 -23.03 -7.64
N ARG A 368 -9.08 -24.13 -6.94
CA ARG A 368 -8.15 -24.74 -5.99
C ARG A 368 -7.28 -25.79 -6.68
#